data_AF-A0A3D3GTA3-F1
#
_entry.id   AF-A0A3D3GTA3-F1
#
_cell.length_a   1.000
_cell.length_b   1.000
_cell.length_c   1.000
_cell.angle_alpha   90.00
_cell.angle_beta   90.00
_cell.angle_gamma   90.00
#
_symmetry.space_group_name_H-M   'P 1'
#
loop_
_entity.id
_entity.type
_entity.pdbx_description
1 polymer ?
#
loop_
_entity_poly.entity_id
_entity_poly.type
_entity_poly.pdbx_seq_one_letter_code
_entity_poly.pdbx_strand_id
1 'polypeptide(L)'
;MPFYALPVIQELRAVKSAREVAFIVRAQRTSEMVLNEVVRKLKLGVSEIQLARFIVARFKHYGVKALAFEPIVAFGKGSADIHHWATKARLKKNQVVMFDFGCTVNNFCSDMTRTFWFGEPTKKFKRVYGAVLTAQKKALKLLISGEKRADKIDISARKFLHKKFGKSKFTHGLG
;
A
#
# COMPACT_ATOMS: atom_id res chain seq x y z
N MET A 1 -30.20 -23.69 -2.68
CA MET A 1 -30.38 -22.58 -1.73
C MET A 1 -29.53 -21.41 -2.20
N PRO A 2 -30.10 -20.25 -2.55
CA PRO A 2 -29.31 -19.10 -2.97
C PRO A 2 -28.63 -18.47 -1.74
N PHE A 3 -27.38 -18.04 -1.91
CA PHE A 3 -26.49 -17.47 -0.88
C PHE A 3 -26.95 -16.10 -0.33
N TYR A 4 -28.16 -15.98 0.21
CA TYR A 4 -28.64 -14.74 0.86
C TYR A 4 -27.89 -14.39 2.16
N ALA A 5 -27.12 -15.33 2.73
CA ALA A 5 -26.29 -15.05 3.91
C ALA A 5 -25.05 -14.21 3.59
N LEU A 6 -24.57 -14.20 2.34
CA LEU A 6 -23.31 -13.54 1.97
C LEU A 6 -23.40 -12.00 2.09
N PRO A 7 -24.45 -11.33 1.59
CA PRO A 7 -24.60 -9.87 1.72
C PRO A 7 -24.71 -9.42 3.19
N VAL A 8 -25.51 -10.11 4.00
CA VAL A 8 -25.69 -9.77 5.43
C VAL A 8 -24.37 -9.90 6.20
N ILE A 9 -23.60 -10.96 5.96
CA ILE A 9 -22.27 -11.14 6.59
C ILE A 9 -21.31 -10.02 6.16
N GLN A 10 -21.35 -9.59 4.90
CA GLN A 10 -20.50 -8.51 4.41
C GLN A 10 -20.84 -7.17 5.07
N GLU A 11 -22.13 -6.84 5.21
CA GLU A 11 -22.59 -5.62 5.88
C GLU A 11 -22.21 -5.60 7.36
N LEU A 12 -22.41 -6.71 8.08
CA LEU A 12 -22.00 -6.83 9.48
C LEU A 12 -20.49 -6.68 9.65
N ARG A 13 -19.69 -7.28 8.75
CA ARG A 13 -18.22 -7.15 8.77
C ARG A 13 -17.73 -5.79 8.27
N ALA A 14 -18.56 -5.00 7.58
CA ALA A 14 -18.15 -3.69 7.06
C ALA A 14 -17.90 -2.69 8.21
N VAL A 15 -18.75 -2.73 9.25
CA VAL A 15 -18.65 -1.87 10.44
C VAL A 15 -17.89 -2.60 11.55
N LYS A 16 -16.68 -2.14 11.84
CA LYS A 16 -15.80 -2.77 12.85
C LYS A 16 -16.16 -2.25 14.23
N SER A 17 -16.21 -3.14 15.21
CA SER A 17 -16.21 -2.77 16.62
C SER A 17 -14.90 -2.08 17.02
N ALA A 18 -14.91 -1.35 18.14
CA ALA A 18 -13.72 -0.69 18.67
C ALA A 18 -12.54 -1.66 18.90
N ARG A 19 -12.84 -2.91 19.29
CA ARG A 19 -11.86 -3.97 19.49
C ARG A 19 -11.20 -4.40 18.17
N GLU A 20 -11.99 -4.57 17.12
CA GLU A 20 -11.49 -4.92 15.79
C GLU A 20 -10.64 -3.80 15.19
N VAL A 21 -11.08 -2.54 15.35
CA VAL A 21 -10.28 -1.37 14.98
C VAL A 21 -8.94 -1.36 15.72
N ALA A 22 -8.92 -1.65 17.03
CA ALA A 22 -7.68 -1.73 17.79
C ALA A 22 -6.72 -2.80 17.26
N PHE A 23 -7.22 -3.94 16.75
CA PHE A 23 -6.40 -4.96 16.11
C PHE A 23 -5.84 -4.49 14.76
N ILE A 24 -6.65 -3.85 13.91
CA ILE A 24 -6.19 -3.24 12.64
C ILE A 24 -5.10 -2.21 12.90
N VAL A 25 -5.30 -1.32 13.88
CA VAL A 25 -4.29 -0.31 14.27
C VAL A 25 -3.00 -0.98 14.71
N ARG A 26 -3.06 -2.04 15.53
CA ARG A 26 -1.86 -2.77 15.97
C ARG A 26 -1.14 -3.45 14.80
N ALA A 27 -1.87 -4.05 13.87
CA ALA A 27 -1.29 -4.61 12.64
C ALA A 27 -0.61 -3.51 11.81
N GLN A 28 -1.21 -2.33 11.71
CA GLN A 28 -0.64 -1.21 10.96
C GLN A 28 0.63 -0.67 11.63
N ARG A 29 0.65 -0.52 12.96
CA ARG A 29 1.86 -0.10 13.70
C ARG A 29 3.00 -1.09 13.55
N THR A 30 2.69 -2.39 13.54
CA THR A 30 3.71 -3.43 13.29
C THR A 30 4.30 -3.30 11.89
N SER A 31 3.47 -3.10 10.87
CA SER A 31 3.93 -2.84 9.49
C SER A 31 4.80 -1.58 9.40
N GLU A 32 4.44 -0.49 10.09
CA GLU A 32 5.23 0.74 10.14
C GLU A 32 6.61 0.53 10.77
N MET A 33 6.71 -0.30 11.82
CA MET A 33 8.01 -0.68 12.41
C MET A 33 8.88 -1.43 11.40
N VAL A 34 8.31 -2.40 10.68
CA VAL A 34 9.03 -3.15 9.63
C VAL A 34 9.44 -2.24 8.46
N LEU A 35 8.61 -1.27 8.07
CA LEU A 35 8.95 -0.27 7.05
C LEU A 35 10.18 0.55 7.45
N ASN A 36 10.19 1.07 8.68
CA ASN A 36 11.30 1.86 9.20
C ASN A 36 12.63 1.07 9.15
N GLU A 37 12.57 -0.25 9.38
CA GLU A 37 13.73 -1.10 9.30
C GLU A 37 14.16 -1.46 7.87
N VAL A 38 13.23 -1.81 6.99
CA VAL A 38 13.57 -2.21 5.61
C VAL A 38 14.11 -1.03 4.80
N VAL A 39 13.61 0.18 5.04
CA VAL A 39 14.15 1.41 4.43
C VAL A 39 15.63 1.59 4.77
N ARG A 40 16.05 1.26 6.01
CA ARG A 40 17.47 1.30 6.42
C ARG A 40 18.34 0.21 5.79
N LYS A 41 17.73 -0.78 5.12
CA LYS A 41 18.45 -1.82 4.36
C LYS A 41 18.66 -1.44 2.90
N LEU A 42 18.12 -0.32 2.43
CA LEU A 42 18.36 0.17 1.07
C LEU A 42 19.82 0.54 0.89
N LYS A 43 20.49 -0.17 -0.02
CA LYS A 43 21.86 0.10 -0.46
C LYS A 43 22.06 -0.39 -1.89
N LEU A 44 23.05 0.17 -2.58
CA LEU A 44 23.39 -0.29 -3.93
C LEU A 44 23.59 -1.81 -3.96
N GLY A 45 23.00 -2.45 -4.97
CA GLY A 45 23.15 -3.89 -5.19
C GLY A 45 22.23 -4.79 -4.38
N VAL A 46 21.51 -4.29 -3.35
CA VAL A 46 20.49 -5.12 -2.66
C VAL A 46 19.39 -5.51 -3.64
N SER A 47 18.95 -6.76 -3.62
CA SER A 47 17.89 -7.22 -4.52
C SER A 47 16.50 -7.12 -3.89
N GLU A 48 15.48 -7.02 -4.73
CA GLU A 48 14.07 -7.01 -4.30
C GLU A 48 13.76 -8.21 -3.39
N ILE A 49 14.14 -9.42 -3.82
CA ILE A 49 13.92 -10.65 -3.04
C ILE A 49 14.67 -10.68 -1.70
N GLN A 50 15.81 -9.97 -1.57
CA GLN A 50 16.52 -9.87 -0.29
C GLN A 50 15.72 -8.99 0.69
N LEU A 51 15.15 -7.89 0.21
CA LEU A 51 14.31 -7.02 1.04
C LEU A 51 12.96 -7.67 1.36
N ALA A 52 12.34 -8.39 0.42
CA ALA A 52 11.11 -9.13 0.67
C ALA A 52 11.32 -10.18 1.79
N ARG A 53 12.40 -10.98 1.70
CA ARG A 53 12.78 -11.94 2.76
C ARG A 53 13.07 -11.24 4.09
N PHE A 54 13.70 -10.08 4.06
CA PHE A 54 13.94 -9.28 5.26
C PHE A 54 12.61 -8.85 5.91
N ILE A 55 11.64 -8.35 5.13
CA ILE A 55 10.31 -7.97 5.62
C ILE A 55 9.62 -9.15 6.31
N VAL A 56 9.58 -10.32 5.66
CA VAL A 56 9.00 -11.54 6.23
C VAL A 56 9.69 -11.94 7.54
N ALA A 57 11.02 -11.91 7.58
CA ALA A 57 11.78 -12.24 8.78
C ALA A 57 11.51 -11.25 9.93
N ARG A 58 11.35 -9.96 9.62
CA ARG A 58 11.02 -8.94 10.64
C ARG A 58 9.61 -9.09 11.17
N PHE A 59 8.63 -9.42 10.34
CA PHE A 59 7.30 -9.76 10.83
C PHE A 59 7.32 -10.96 11.78
N LYS A 60 8.05 -12.03 11.43
CA LYS A 60 8.22 -13.19 12.33
C LYS A 60 8.86 -12.79 13.66
N HIS A 61 9.88 -11.92 13.63
CA HIS A 61 10.50 -11.40 14.84
C HIS A 61 9.53 -10.63 15.75
N TYR A 62 8.57 -9.89 15.16
CA TYR A 62 7.51 -9.22 15.91
C TYR A 62 6.34 -10.13 16.33
N GLY A 63 6.48 -11.46 16.17
CA GLY A 63 5.44 -12.42 16.57
C GLY A 63 4.23 -12.46 15.63
N VAL A 64 4.33 -11.91 14.42
CA VAL A 64 3.29 -12.01 13.41
C VAL A 64 3.19 -13.45 12.92
N LYS A 65 1.99 -14.03 13.04
CA LYS A 65 1.70 -15.43 12.65
C LYS A 65 1.45 -15.60 11.16
N ALA A 66 0.85 -14.58 10.53
CA ALA A 66 0.55 -14.59 9.10
C ALA A 66 0.69 -13.20 8.49
N LEU A 67 1.10 -13.16 7.22
CA LEU A 67 1.11 -11.94 6.42
C LEU A 67 -0.29 -11.67 5.88
N ALA A 68 -0.62 -10.41 5.58
CA ALA A 68 -1.88 -10.10 4.90
C ALA A 68 -1.85 -10.57 3.43
N PHE A 69 -0.68 -10.46 2.81
CA PHE A 69 -0.35 -10.90 1.45
C PHE A 69 1.18 -10.98 1.29
N GLU A 70 1.67 -11.51 0.17
CA GLU A 70 3.11 -11.57 -0.10
C GLU A 70 3.70 -10.15 -0.27
N PRO A 71 4.78 -9.78 0.41
CA PRO A 71 5.36 -8.45 0.30
C PRO A 71 5.83 -8.11 -1.12
N ILE A 72 5.33 -7.02 -1.67
CA ILE A 72 5.81 -6.44 -2.92
C ILE A 72 7.01 -5.54 -2.61
N VAL A 73 8.12 -5.82 -3.28
CA VAL A 73 9.28 -4.93 -3.35
C VAL A 73 9.61 -4.72 -4.82
N ALA A 74 9.51 -3.48 -5.28
CA ALA A 74 9.67 -3.16 -6.69
C ALA A 74 10.64 -1.99 -6.90
N PHE A 75 11.62 -2.17 -7.78
CA PHE A 75 12.58 -1.15 -8.16
C PHE A 75 12.38 -0.68 -9.60
N GLY A 76 12.57 0.61 -9.84
CA GLY A 76 12.59 1.20 -11.19
C GLY A 76 11.34 0.83 -11.99
N LYS A 77 11.51 0.08 -13.09
CA LYS A 77 10.37 -0.32 -13.95
C LYS A 77 9.37 -1.25 -13.27
N GLY A 78 9.80 -2.05 -12.28
CA GLY A 78 8.92 -2.94 -11.54
C GLY A 78 7.85 -2.18 -10.78
N SER A 79 8.15 -0.94 -10.34
CA SER A 79 7.17 -0.11 -9.61
C SER A 79 6.03 0.43 -10.50
N ALA A 80 6.01 0.09 -11.79
CA ALA A 80 4.91 0.41 -12.69
C ALA A 80 3.91 -0.75 -12.84
N ASP A 81 4.23 -1.92 -12.29
CA ASP A 81 3.33 -3.08 -12.21
C ASP A 81 2.68 -3.10 -10.82
N ILE A 82 1.34 -3.07 -10.80
CA ILE A 82 0.53 -3.03 -9.57
C ILE A 82 0.46 -4.37 -8.85
N HIS A 83 0.86 -5.48 -9.48
CA HIS A 83 0.91 -6.82 -8.89
C HIS A 83 2.32 -7.43 -8.98
N HIS A 84 3.36 -6.58 -8.94
CA HIS A 84 4.76 -6.98 -9.09
C HIS A 84 5.17 -8.02 -8.03
N TRP A 85 5.87 -9.07 -8.46
CA TRP A 85 6.51 -10.02 -7.56
C TRP A 85 7.98 -9.67 -7.38
N ALA A 86 8.48 -9.67 -6.14
CA ALA A 86 9.88 -9.37 -5.86
C ALA A 86 10.84 -10.29 -6.64
N THR A 87 11.73 -9.71 -7.43
CA THR A 87 12.64 -10.44 -8.33
C THR A 87 14.08 -10.45 -7.84
N LYS A 88 15.00 -10.97 -8.68
CA LYS A 88 16.46 -10.82 -8.50
C LYS A 88 16.98 -9.44 -8.92
N ALA A 89 16.12 -8.51 -9.36
CA ALA A 89 16.53 -7.15 -9.71
C ALA A 89 17.24 -6.47 -8.54
N ARG A 90 18.37 -5.83 -8.84
CA ARG A 90 19.22 -5.16 -7.86
C ARG A 90 19.01 -3.65 -7.91
N LEU A 91 18.96 -3.02 -6.74
CA LEU A 91 18.79 -1.59 -6.59
C LEU A 91 19.97 -0.83 -7.20
N LYS A 92 19.65 0.11 -8.09
CA LYS A 92 20.62 1.06 -8.68
C LYS A 92 20.31 2.48 -8.20
N LYS A 93 21.31 3.37 -8.32
CA LYS A 93 21.14 4.79 -8.05
C LYS A 93 20.07 5.38 -8.98
N ASN A 94 19.34 6.39 -8.49
CA ASN A 94 18.33 7.14 -9.20
C ASN A 94 17.15 6.30 -9.70
N GLN A 95 16.65 5.41 -8.84
CA GLN A 95 15.49 4.57 -9.13
C GLN A 95 14.38 4.76 -8.09
N VAL A 96 13.14 4.53 -8.54
CA VAL A 96 11.99 4.37 -7.65
C VAL A 96 12.18 3.09 -6.84
N VAL A 97 11.77 3.15 -5.57
CA VAL A 97 11.63 2.00 -4.68
C VAL A 97 10.20 2.01 -4.15
N MET A 98 9.47 0.93 -4.37
CA MET A 98 8.11 0.76 -3.85
C MET A 98 8.06 -0.46 -2.95
N PHE A 99 7.42 -0.28 -1.80
CA PHE A 99 7.08 -1.35 -0.88
C PHE A 99 5.56 -1.41 -0.76
N ASP A 100 5.01 -2.60 -0.87
CA ASP A 100 3.61 -2.89 -0.54
C ASP A 100 3.53 -4.12 0.36
N PHE A 101 3.11 -3.97 1.59
CA PHE A 101 3.00 -5.09 2.51
C PHE A 101 2.10 -4.80 3.71
N GLY A 102 1.60 -5.88 4.27
CA GLY A 102 0.75 -5.88 5.46
C GLY A 102 0.94 -7.14 6.30
N CYS A 103 0.55 -7.06 7.56
CA CYS A 103 0.57 -8.19 8.48
C CYS A 103 -0.77 -8.41 9.14
N THR A 104 -0.89 -9.50 9.89
CA THR A 104 -2.10 -9.81 10.66
C THR A 104 -1.88 -9.70 12.17
N VAL A 105 -2.89 -9.18 12.86
CA VAL A 105 -3.03 -9.26 14.32
C VAL A 105 -4.43 -9.78 14.62
N ASN A 106 -4.54 -10.92 15.30
CA ASN A 106 -5.83 -11.55 15.62
C ASN A 106 -6.75 -11.68 14.40
N ASN A 107 -6.20 -12.07 13.25
CA ASN A 107 -6.87 -12.22 11.95
C ASN A 107 -7.33 -10.90 11.29
N PHE A 108 -6.95 -9.73 11.84
CA PHE A 108 -7.15 -8.44 11.19
C PHE A 108 -5.89 -7.99 10.46
N CYS A 109 -6.06 -7.59 9.20
CA CYS A 109 -4.97 -7.20 8.32
C CYS A 109 -4.65 -5.71 8.43
N SER A 110 -3.37 -5.39 8.29
CA SER A 110 -2.93 -4.10 7.75
C SER A 110 -2.61 -4.22 6.27
N ASP A 111 -2.55 -3.08 5.60
CA ASP A 111 -2.17 -2.97 4.19
C ASP A 111 -1.61 -1.55 3.96
N MET A 112 -0.40 -1.46 3.43
CA MET A 112 0.19 -0.18 3.07
C MET A 112 1.19 -0.26 1.93
N THR A 113 1.08 0.73 1.04
CA THR A 113 2.10 1.03 0.03
C THR A 113 2.89 2.28 0.40
N ARG A 114 4.22 2.27 0.22
CA ARG A 114 5.09 3.46 0.28
C ARG A 114 6.08 3.48 -0.88
N THR A 115 6.26 4.67 -1.45
CA THR A 115 7.12 4.89 -2.61
C THR A 115 8.21 5.90 -2.27
N PHE A 116 9.45 5.53 -2.56
CA PHE A 116 10.66 6.31 -2.33
C PHE A 116 11.43 6.50 -3.65
N TRP A 117 12.39 7.42 -3.63
CA TRP A 117 13.40 7.54 -4.68
C TRP A 117 14.78 7.35 -4.06
N PHE A 118 15.57 6.44 -4.61
CA PHE A 118 16.92 6.16 -4.12
C PHE A 118 17.95 7.06 -4.83
N GLY A 119 18.33 8.17 -4.19
CA GLY A 119 19.20 9.21 -4.75
C GLY A 119 18.43 10.51 -5.02
N GLU A 120 18.70 11.16 -6.16
CA GLU A 120 18.10 12.47 -6.48
C GLU A 120 16.88 12.34 -7.41
N PRO A 121 15.66 12.69 -6.95
CA PRO A 121 14.45 12.48 -7.72
C PRO A 121 14.32 13.40 -8.94
N THR A 122 14.00 12.79 -10.08
CA THR A 122 13.74 13.54 -11.33
C THR A 122 12.52 14.46 -11.21
N LYS A 123 12.48 15.54 -12.02
CA LYS A 123 11.31 16.41 -12.13
C LYS A 123 10.03 15.62 -12.48
N LYS A 124 10.16 14.61 -13.35
CA LYS A 124 9.05 13.71 -13.73
C LYS A 124 8.53 12.92 -12.53
N PHE A 125 9.42 12.32 -11.73
CA PHE A 125 9.01 11.58 -10.54
C PHE A 125 8.32 12.50 -9.52
N LYS A 126 8.93 13.65 -9.18
CA LYS A 126 8.32 14.63 -8.25
C LYS A 126 6.92 15.05 -8.70
N ARG A 127 6.73 15.27 -10.00
CA ARG A 127 5.43 15.63 -10.59
C ARG A 127 4.38 14.52 -10.42
N VAL A 128 4.73 13.27 -10.70
CA VAL A 128 3.81 12.12 -10.58
C VAL A 128 3.51 11.84 -9.12
N TYR A 129 4.53 11.72 -8.27
CA TYR A 129 4.39 11.49 -6.84
C TYR A 129 3.53 12.57 -6.18
N GLY A 130 3.79 13.85 -6.46
CA GLY A 130 3.03 14.96 -5.91
C GLY A 130 1.55 14.94 -6.34
N ALA A 131 1.25 14.49 -7.56
CA ALA A 131 -0.12 14.34 -8.01
C ALA A 131 -0.83 13.17 -7.31
N VAL A 132 -0.18 12.01 -7.16
CA VAL A 132 -0.75 10.88 -6.40
C VAL A 132 -0.99 11.28 -4.95
N LEU A 133 -0.02 11.93 -4.30
CA LEU A 133 -0.17 12.44 -2.92
C LEU A 133 -1.33 13.44 -2.80
N THR A 134 -1.50 14.32 -3.78
CA THR A 134 -2.62 15.28 -3.79
C THR A 134 -3.96 14.56 -3.96
N ALA A 135 -4.03 13.56 -4.84
CA ALA A 135 -5.23 12.75 -5.05
C ALA A 135 -5.62 11.99 -3.78
N GLN A 136 -4.65 11.34 -3.13
CA GLN A 136 -4.83 10.65 -1.86
C GLN A 136 -5.36 11.60 -0.77
N LYS A 137 -4.76 12.79 -0.62
CA LYS A 137 -5.20 13.80 0.36
C LYS A 137 -6.63 14.29 0.10
N LYS A 138 -7.05 14.40 -1.17
CA LYS A 138 -8.42 14.77 -1.53
C LYS A 138 -9.42 13.71 -1.09
N ALA A 139 -9.14 12.43 -1.38
CA ALA A 139 -9.97 11.31 -0.94
C ALA A 139 -10.05 11.23 0.59
N LEU A 140 -8.90 11.34 1.29
CA LEU A 140 -8.84 11.34 2.76
C LEU A 140 -9.63 12.49 3.38
N LYS A 141 -9.62 13.69 2.78
CA LYS A 141 -10.41 14.81 3.30
C LYS A 141 -11.90 14.49 3.33
N LEU A 142 -12.42 13.82 2.29
CA LEU A 142 -13.84 13.42 2.25
C LEU A 142 -14.15 12.38 3.32
N LEU A 143 -13.28 11.39 3.50
CA LEU A 143 -13.40 10.38 4.55
C LEU A 143 -13.45 11.03 5.95
N ILE A 144 -12.56 11.97 6.22
CA ILE A 144 -12.51 12.71 7.50
C ILE A 144 -13.79 13.53 7.71
N SER A 145 -14.36 14.10 6.65
CA SER A 145 -15.64 14.82 6.70
C SER A 145 -16.87 13.91 6.79
N GLY A 146 -16.69 12.60 6.89
CA GLY A 146 -17.77 11.64 7.09
C GLY A 146 -18.49 11.18 5.81
N GLU A 147 -17.96 11.47 4.62
CA GLU A 147 -18.49 10.88 3.38
C GLU A 147 -18.28 9.36 3.42
N LYS A 148 -19.37 8.61 3.19
CA LYS A 148 -19.37 7.14 3.25
C LYS A 148 -19.50 6.50 1.86
N ARG A 149 -19.86 7.28 0.84
CA ARG A 149 -20.08 6.77 -0.51
C ARG A 149 -18.75 6.57 -1.23
N ALA A 150 -18.40 5.30 -1.47
CA ALA A 150 -17.14 4.91 -2.09
C ALA A 150 -16.94 5.55 -3.48
N ASP A 151 -18.00 5.66 -4.29
CA ASP A 151 -17.95 6.29 -5.62
C ASP A 151 -17.53 7.77 -5.54
N LYS A 152 -18.02 8.52 -4.54
CA LYS A 152 -17.67 9.93 -4.35
C LYS A 152 -16.21 10.10 -3.94
N ILE A 153 -15.73 9.24 -3.06
CA ILE A 153 -14.34 9.24 -2.60
C ILE A 153 -13.41 8.93 -3.78
N ASP A 154 -13.68 7.85 -4.53
CA ASP A 154 -12.92 7.47 -5.73
C ASP A 154 -12.92 8.58 -6.78
N ILE A 155 -14.10 9.11 -7.13
CA ILE A 155 -14.26 10.18 -8.13
C ILE A 155 -13.41 11.41 -7.79
N SER A 156 -13.27 11.75 -6.50
CA SER A 156 -12.49 12.92 -6.07
C SER A 156 -11.01 12.83 -6.46
N ALA A 157 -10.43 11.63 -6.35
CA ALA A 157 -9.06 11.35 -6.75
C ALA A 157 -8.95 11.08 -8.25
N ARG A 158 -9.85 10.24 -8.78
CA ARG A 158 -9.89 9.84 -10.20
C ARG A 158 -10.01 11.04 -11.12
N LYS A 159 -10.96 11.94 -10.90
CA LYS A 159 -11.13 13.16 -11.73
C LYS A 159 -9.88 14.04 -11.69
N PHE A 160 -9.25 14.18 -10.53
CA PHE A 160 -8.01 14.96 -10.39
C PHE A 160 -6.85 14.35 -11.19
N LEU A 161 -6.64 13.03 -11.10
CA LEU A 161 -5.59 12.34 -11.85
C LEU A 161 -5.88 12.31 -13.35
N HIS A 162 -7.13 12.08 -13.76
CA HIS A 162 -7.54 12.11 -15.17
C HIS A 162 -7.27 13.47 -15.82
N LYS A 163 -7.56 14.58 -15.11
CA LYS A 163 -7.26 15.93 -15.60
C LYS A 163 -5.76 16.15 -15.82
N LYS A 164 -4.89 15.50 -15.04
CA LYS A 164 -3.43 15.68 -15.13
C LYS A 164 -2.75 14.72 -16.11
N PHE A 165 -3.23 13.49 -16.25
CA PHE A 165 -2.51 12.42 -16.95
C PHE A 165 -3.36 11.64 -17.97
N GLY A 166 -4.64 11.99 -18.14
CA GLY A 166 -5.58 11.28 -19.01
C GLY A 166 -6.24 10.07 -18.34
N LYS A 167 -7.31 9.56 -18.97
CA LYS A 167 -8.18 8.51 -18.42
C LYS A 167 -7.53 7.12 -18.40
N SER A 168 -6.60 6.84 -19.32
CA SER A 168 -5.99 5.50 -19.48
C SER A 168 -4.91 5.15 -18.45
N LYS A 169 -4.57 6.08 -17.55
CA LYS A 169 -3.46 5.92 -16.59
C LYS A 169 -3.92 5.57 -15.18
N PHE A 170 -5.23 5.54 -14.92
CA PHE A 170 -5.80 5.20 -13.63
C PHE A 170 -7.01 4.27 -13.83
N THR A 171 -6.73 2.97 -13.83
CA THR A 171 -7.60 1.93 -14.40
C THR A 171 -8.44 1.16 -13.38
N HIS A 172 -8.18 1.31 -12.07
CA HIS A 172 -8.95 0.66 -11.01
C HIS A 172 -9.39 1.65 -9.94
N GLY A 173 -10.32 1.24 -9.08
CA GLY A 173 -10.80 1.98 -7.91
C GLY A 173 -9.69 2.27 -6.89
N LEU A 174 -9.88 3.29 -6.07
CA LEU A 174 -9.19 3.35 -4.79
C LEU A 174 -9.80 2.31 -3.82
N GLY A 175 -9.01 1.90 -2.82
CA GLY A 175 -9.37 0.87 -1.86
C GLY A 175 -10.63 1.15 -1.05
#